data_AF-A0A919WHD4-F1
#
_entry.id   AF-A0A919WHD4-F1
#
_cell.length_a   1.000
_cell.length_b   1.000
_cell.length_c   1.000
_cell.angle_alpha   90.00
_cell.angle_beta   90.00
_cell.angle_gamma   90.00
#
_symmetry.space_group_name_H-M   'P 1'
#
loop_
_entity.id
_entity.type
_entity.pdbx_description
1 polymer ?
#
loop_
_entity_poly.entity_id
_entity_poly.type
_entity_poly.pdbx_seq_one_letter_code
_entity_poly.pdbx_strand_id
1 'polypeptide(L)' 'MDTELLFQRIENMIISSTKSPKYISFSSVKMADLFGVKPIEIEREVQKLVEEGRLIKTQHSVLPSYEVYMLPS' A
#
# COMPACT_ATOMS: atom_id res chain seq x y z
N MET A 1 -3.06 7.95 -11.96
CA MET A 1 -2.71 9.00 -10.98
C MET A 1 -1.20 9.23 -10.92
N ASP A 2 -0.72 10.19 -10.12
CA ASP A 2 0.71 10.35 -9.80
C ASP A 2 1.19 9.27 -8.81
N THR A 3 2.18 8.47 -9.22
CA THR A 3 2.79 7.39 -8.42
C THR A 3 3.42 7.93 -7.12
N GLU A 4 4.01 9.12 -7.16
CA GLU A 4 4.71 9.70 -6.01
C GLU A 4 3.72 10.16 -4.94
N LEU A 5 2.60 10.76 -5.35
CA LEU A 5 1.52 11.13 -4.43
C LEU A 5 0.95 9.90 -3.71
N LEU A 6 0.75 8.80 -4.45
CA LEU A 6 0.30 7.53 -3.87
C LEU A 6 1.33 6.98 -2.89
N PHE A 7 2.60 6.98 -3.26
CA PHE A 7 3.68 6.50 -2.41
C PHE A 7 3.76 7.28 -1.11
N GLN A 8 3.80 8.61 -1.16
CA GLN A 8 3.82 9.47 0.02
C GLN A 8 2.62 9.20 0.95
N ARG A 9 1.44 8.96 0.39
CA ARG A 9 0.26 8.59 1.19
C ARG A 9 0.47 7.26 1.91
N ILE A 10 0.91 6.23 1.19
CA ILE A 10 1.15 4.89 1.74
C ILE A 10 2.26 4.92 2.80
N GLU A 11 3.36 5.61 2.52
CA GLU A 11 4.48 5.81 3.43
C GLU A 11 4.03 6.45 4.74
N ASN A 12 3.27 7.54 4.68
CA ASN A 12 2.71 8.18 5.87
C ASN A 12 1.80 7.24 6.67
N MET A 13 1.01 6.40 5.99
CA MET A 13 0.16 5.39 6.64
C MET A 13 1.00 4.29 7.31
N ILE A 14 2.13 3.88 6.73
CA ILE A 14 3.05 2.91 7.32
C ILE A 14 3.77 3.52 8.53
N ILE A 15 4.30 4.75 8.41
CA ILE A 15 5.01 5.44 9.49
C ILE A 15 4.10 5.67 10.70
N SER A 16 2.84 6.05 10.47
CA SER A 16 1.84 6.25 11.54
C SER A 16 1.24 4.95 12.11
N SER A 17 1.56 3.79 11.53
CA SER A 17 1.11 2.49 12.02
C SER A 17 1.69 2.19 13.41
N THR A 18 0.84 1.68 14.30
CA THR A 18 1.22 1.21 15.65
C THR A 18 1.77 -0.22 15.66
N LYS A 19 1.79 -0.90 14.51
CA LYS A 19 2.28 -2.28 14.37
C LYS A 19 3.81 -2.36 14.38
N SER A 20 4.35 -3.50 14.82
CA SER A 20 5.78 -3.82 14.81
C SER A 20 6.01 -5.20 14.17
N PRO A 21 6.73 -5.32 13.03
CA PRO A 21 7.28 -4.23 12.21
C PRO A 21 6.17 -3.30 11.66
N LYS A 22 6.53 -2.10 11.21
CA LYS A 22 5.54 -1.16 10.67
C LYS A 22 5.02 -1.64 9.32
N TYR A 23 3.72 -1.90 9.27
CA TYR A 23 3.00 -2.26 8.05
C TYR A 23 1.59 -1.70 8.07
N ILE A 24 0.96 -1.66 6.90
CA ILE A 24 -0.44 -1.32 6.74
C ILE A 24 -1.14 -2.32 5.81
N SER A 25 -2.45 -2.44 5.96
CA SER A 25 -3.33 -3.12 4.99
C SER A 25 -4.34 -2.10 4.51
N PHE A 26 -4.55 -1.99 3.20
CA PHE A 26 -5.59 -1.14 2.62
C PHE A 26 -6.22 -1.84 1.42
N SER A 27 -7.43 -1.41 1.03
CA SER A 27 -8.03 -1.87 -0.22
C SER A 27 -7.82 -0.84 -1.33
N SER A 28 -7.56 -1.34 -2.55
CA SER A 28 -7.45 -0.51 -3.76
C SER A 28 -8.70 0.34 -3.98
N VAL A 29 -9.88 -0.22 -3.70
CA VAL A 29 -11.17 0.48 -3.77
C VAL A 29 -11.21 1.71 -2.86
N LYS A 30 -10.85 1.56 -1.58
CA LYS A 30 -10.87 2.69 -0.63
C LYS A 30 -9.87 3.77 -1.01
N MET A 31 -8.70 3.38 -1.50
CA MET A 31 -7.71 4.35 -1.98
C MET A 31 -8.21 5.05 -3.26
N ALA A 32 -8.82 4.32 -4.17
CA ALA A 32 -9.42 4.89 -5.38
C ALA A 32 -10.47 5.96 -5.04
N ASP A 33 -11.34 5.69 -4.07
CA ASP A 33 -12.33 6.66 -3.58
C ASP A 33 -11.67 7.92 -3.01
N LEU A 34 -10.58 7.77 -2.23
CA LEU A 34 -9.83 8.90 -1.66
C LEU A 34 -9.16 9.78 -2.72
N PHE A 35 -8.71 9.18 -3.81
CA PHE A 35 -8.00 9.89 -4.89
C PHE A 35 -8.92 10.27 -6.07
N GLY A 36 -10.19 9.87 -6.06
CA GLY A 36 -11.13 10.11 -7.15
C GLY A 36 -10.75 9.40 -8.46
N VAL A 37 -10.10 8.23 -8.36
CA VAL A 37 -9.64 7.44 -9.52
C VAL A 37 -10.26 6.05 -9.54
N LYS A 38 -9.97 5.25 -10.57
CA LYS A 38 -10.43 3.87 -10.64
C LYS A 38 -9.55 2.95 -9.77
N PRO A 39 -10.09 1.89 -9.13
CA PRO A 39 -9.30 0.93 -8.34
C PRO A 39 -8.12 0.31 -9.11
N ILE A 40 -8.31 0.05 -10.41
CA ILE A 40 -7.27 -0.48 -11.28
C ILE A 40 -6.06 0.44 -11.41
N GLU A 41 -6.24 1.76 -11.31
CA GLU A 41 -5.12 2.69 -11.30
C GLU A 41 -4.31 2.54 -10.01
N ILE A 42 -4.97 2.40 -8.86
CA ILE A 42 -4.28 2.15 -7.58
C ILE A 42 -3.47 0.86 -7.67
N GLU A 43 -4.08 -0.22 -8.14
CA GLU A 43 -3.44 -1.53 -8.24
C GLU A 43 -2.20 -1.48 -9.12
N ARG A 44 -2.29 -0.81 -10.28
CA ARG A 44 -1.15 -0.65 -11.19
C ARG A 44 -0.02 0.16 -10.57
N GLU A 45 -0.32 1.30 -9.94
CA GLU A 45 0.72 2.14 -9.34
C GLU A 45 1.34 1.50 -8.10
N VAL A 46 0.55 0.80 -7.26
CA VAL A 46 1.08 0.02 -6.13
C VAL A 46 1.98 -1.12 -6.62
N GLN A 47 1.56 -1.83 -7.66
CA GLN A 47 2.37 -2.91 -8.24
C GLN A 47 3.72 -2.37 -8.76
N LYS A 48 3.72 -1.22 -9.43
CA LYS A 48 4.94 -0.53 -9.87
C LYS A 48 5.86 -0.21 -8.69
N LEU A 49 5.32 0.34 -7.59
CA LEU A 49 6.11 0.62 -6.38
C LEU A 49 6.72 -0.65 -5.74
N VAL A 50 6.03 -1.79 -5.85
CA VAL A 50 6.56 -3.08 -5.39
C VAL A 50 7.68 -3.58 -6.30
N GLU A 51 7.50 -3.48 -7.62
CA GLU A 51 8.50 -3.87 -8.62
C GLU A 51 9.76 -2.99 -8.54
N GLU A 52 9.61 -1.71 -8.24
CA GLU A 52 10.71 -0.77 -8.00
C GLU A 52 11.42 -0.99 -6.64
N GLY A 53 10.90 -1.89 -5.80
CA GLY A 53 11.44 -2.15 -4.47
C GLY A 53 11.16 -1.05 -3.44
N ARG A 54 10.30 -0.08 -3.77
CA ARG A 54 9.89 1.02 -2.86
C ARG A 54 8.88 0.55 -1.82
N LEU A 55 8.13 -0.52 -2.11
CA LEU A 55 7.22 -1.19 -1.18
C LEU A 55 7.48 -2.69 -1.18
N ILE A 56 7.36 -3.32 -0.01
CA ILE A 56 7.33 -4.76 0.12
C ILE A 56 5.88 -5.19 0.34
N LYS A 57 5.38 -6.07 -0.52
CA LYS A 57 4.06 -6.70 -0.40
C LYS A 57 4.21 -8.09 0.21
N THR A 58 3.55 -8.35 1.34
CA THR A 58 3.49 -9.68 1.96
C THR A 58 2.05 -10.06 2.30
N GLN A 59 1.81 -11.34 2.55
CA GLN A 59 0.53 -11.81 3.07
C GLN A 59 0.70 -12.18 4.54
N HIS A 60 -0.23 -11.72 5.39
CA HIS A 60 -0.34 -12.27 6.73
C HIS A 60 -0.94 -13.67 6.63
N SER A 61 -0.19 -14.67 7.09
CA SER A 61 -0.58 -16.09 7.01
C SER A 61 -1.73 -16.49 7.94
N VAL A 62 -2.21 -15.57 8.79
CA VAL A 62 -3.27 -15.81 9.76
C VAL A 62 -4.57 -15.22 9.25
N LEU A 63 -5.64 -16.03 9.24
CA LEU A 63 -6.95 -15.62 8.75
C LEU A 63 -7.54 -14.47 9.59
N PRO A 64 -8.23 -13.49 8.96
CA PRO A 64 -8.43 -13.35 7.51
C PRO A 64 -7.14 -12.96 6.80
N SER A 65 -6.80 -13.63 5.69
CA SER A 65 -5.61 -13.28 4.90
C SER A 65 -5.83 -11.90 4.30
N TYR A 66 -4.99 -10.94 4.69
CA TYR A 66 -4.96 -9.61 4.10
C TYR A 66 -3.55 -9.32 3.60
N GLU A 67 -3.50 -8.67 2.44
CA GLU A 67 -2.26 -8.13 1.88
C GLU A 67 -1.79 -6.98 2.77
N VAL A 68 -0.50 -7.00 3.09
CA VAL A 68 0.15 -5.93 3.84
C VAL A 68 1.28 -5.34 3.04
N TYR A 69 1.48 -4.06 3.26
CA TYR A 69 2.53 -3.25 2.65
C TYR A 69 3.41 -2.66 3.73
N MET A 70 4.71 -2.71 3.50
CA MET A 70 5.73 -2.17 4.39
C MET A 70 6.84 -1.50 3.58
N LEU A 71 7.57 -0.60 4.23
CA LEU A 71 8.75 0.03 3.63
C LEU A 71 9.92 -0.98 3.62
N PRO A 72 10.80 -0.95 2.61
CA PRO A 72 12.05 -1.69 2.64
C PRO A 72 12.89 -1.30 3.85
N SER A 73 13.58 -2.27 4.45
CA SER A 73 14.47 -2.09 5.60
C SER A 73 15.87 -1.63 5.19
#